data_AF-A0A091BDU1-F1
#
_entry.id   AF-A0A091BDU1-F1
#
_cell.length_a   1.000
_cell.length_b   1.000
_cell.length_c   1.000
_cell.angle_alpha   90.00
_cell.angle_beta   90.00
_cell.angle_gamma   90.00
#
_symmetry.space_group_name_H-M   'P 1'
#
loop_
_entity.id
_entity.type
_entity.pdbx_description
1 polymer ?
#
loop_
_entity_poly.entity_id
_entity_poly.type
_entity_poly.pdbx_seq_one_letter_code
_entity_poly.pdbx_strand_id
1 'polypeptide(L)'
;MNRPFFPATAVAAASLLLAACQATSFEKAPLAAEPGCDPALVGRWNSLEDDGQAGAASEIRLRIDASCLLVVDMRSEGSRRIDETRISIARHEGLAYAWFDANWPLRLGREDYRFPAGDVMLVRWRIDGEELLVWQVADKPLAHAIIDGEVAGETRFADSTLFNRLTGEANPDLLGRSGLFAAEPGRFRRDPEASR
;
A
#
# COMPACT_ATOMS: atom_id res chain seq x y z
N MET A 1 39.57 23.13 32.53
CA MET A 1 38.16 22.71 32.55
C MET A 1 37.52 23.17 31.24
N ASN A 2 37.26 22.27 30.30
CA ASN A 2 36.43 22.53 29.11
C ASN A 2 35.72 21.23 28.75
N ARG A 3 34.39 21.21 28.88
CA ARG A 3 33.54 20.10 28.44
C ARG A 3 33.11 20.36 26.99
N PRO A 4 33.32 19.44 26.04
CA PRO A 4 32.73 19.56 24.72
C PRO A 4 31.22 19.25 24.78
N PHE A 5 30.44 20.20 24.26
CA PHE A 5 29.02 20.05 23.94
C PHE A 5 28.90 19.06 22.77
N PHE A 6 28.34 17.87 23.00
CA PHE A 6 27.94 16.97 21.92
C PHE A 6 26.50 17.34 21.48
N PRO A 7 26.26 17.60 20.18
CA PRO A 7 24.92 17.91 19.71
C PRO A 7 24.06 16.64 19.74
N ALA A 8 23.02 16.67 20.58
CA ALA A 8 21.99 15.63 20.70
C ALA A 8 21.04 15.54 19.48
N THR A 9 21.37 16.21 18.38
CA THR A 9 20.47 16.41 17.23
C THR A 9 20.63 15.39 16.10
N ALA A 10 21.63 14.51 16.15
CA ALA A 10 21.92 13.57 15.05
C ALA A 10 21.16 12.23 15.14
N VAL A 11 20.47 11.93 16.25
CA VAL A 11 19.82 10.62 16.45
C VAL A 11 18.36 10.60 15.94
N ALA A 12 17.68 11.76 15.86
CA ALA A 12 16.27 11.83 15.46
C ALA A 12 16.02 11.60 13.96
N ALA A 13 17.02 11.84 13.09
CA ALA A 13 16.87 11.66 11.65
C ALA A 13 16.93 10.18 11.21
N ALA A 14 17.56 9.31 12.01
CA ALA A 14 17.67 7.89 11.68
C ALA A 14 16.38 7.08 11.95
N SER A 15 15.48 7.59 12.81
CA SER A 15 14.23 6.91 13.16
C SER A 15 13.10 7.10 12.13
N LEU A 16 13.26 8.04 11.19
CA LEU A 16 12.28 8.31 10.12
C LEU A 16 12.57 7.52 8.84
N LEU A 17 13.76 6.93 8.71
CA LEU A 17 14.20 6.16 7.54
C LEU A 17 13.78 4.66 7.57
N LEU A 18 13.00 4.24 8.58
CA LEU A 18 12.56 2.84 8.79
C LEU A 18 11.07 2.60 8.46
N ALA A 19 10.38 3.58 7.85
CA ALA A 19 8.94 3.50 7.61
C ALA A 19 8.54 2.87 6.25
N ALA A 20 9.51 2.42 5.44
CA ALA A 20 9.28 2.16 4.01
C ALA A 20 9.25 0.67 3.56
N CYS A 21 9.18 -0.30 4.48
CA CYS A 21 9.06 -1.71 4.09
C CYS A 21 7.90 -2.45 4.77
N GLN A 22 7.04 -1.77 5.53
CA GLN A 22 5.98 -2.44 6.28
C GLN A 22 4.84 -2.90 5.35
N ALA A 23 4.28 -4.07 5.63
CA ALA A 23 3.20 -4.63 4.81
C ALA A 23 2.16 -5.34 5.67
N THR A 24 0.90 -5.09 5.35
CA THR A 24 -0.24 -5.73 5.98
C THR A 24 -0.99 -6.61 4.97
N SER A 25 -1.23 -7.87 5.32
CA SER A 25 -2.14 -8.77 4.61
C SER A 25 -3.40 -9.09 5.40
N PHE A 26 -4.42 -9.56 4.68
CA PHE A 26 -5.67 -10.06 5.21
C PHE A 26 -5.85 -11.49 4.73
N GLU A 27 -6.12 -12.42 5.64
CA GLU A 27 -6.45 -13.82 5.32
C GLU A 27 -7.69 -13.92 4.41
N LYS A 28 -8.67 -13.03 4.61
CA LYS A 28 -9.86 -12.90 3.79
C LYS A 28 -10.08 -11.44 3.43
N ALA A 29 -10.53 -11.18 2.20
CA ALA A 29 -10.98 -9.84 1.85
C ALA A 29 -12.12 -9.39 2.78
N PRO A 30 -12.10 -8.15 3.31
CA PRO A 30 -13.10 -7.68 4.25
C PRO A 30 -14.47 -7.44 3.60
N LEU A 31 -14.54 -7.40 2.26
CA LEU A 31 -15.74 -7.14 1.47
C LEU A 31 -15.88 -8.16 0.36
N ALA A 32 -17.12 -8.41 -0.08
CA ALA A 32 -17.38 -9.12 -1.33
C ALA A 32 -17.05 -8.21 -2.53
N ALA A 33 -16.40 -8.77 -3.55
CA ALA A 33 -16.06 -8.03 -4.76
C ALA A 33 -17.32 -7.62 -5.53
N GLU A 34 -17.33 -6.39 -6.02
CA GLU A 34 -18.29 -5.93 -7.03
C GLU A 34 -18.05 -6.65 -8.37
N PRO A 35 -19.09 -6.87 -9.17
CA PRO A 35 -18.93 -7.45 -10.50
C PRO A 35 -18.29 -6.42 -11.45
N GLY A 36 -17.13 -6.80 -12.00
CA GLY A 36 -16.42 -5.99 -13.01
C GLY A 36 -15.49 -4.94 -12.42
N CYS A 37 -15.04 -4.02 -13.27
CA CYS A 37 -14.10 -2.97 -12.92
C CYS A 37 -14.76 -1.59 -12.92
N ASP A 38 -14.28 -0.69 -12.06
CA ASP A 38 -14.72 0.70 -12.08
C ASP A 38 -14.17 1.39 -13.33
N PRO A 39 -15.00 1.87 -14.26
CA PRO A 39 -14.52 2.53 -15.47
C PRO A 39 -13.65 3.75 -15.20
N ALA A 40 -13.83 4.42 -14.05
CA ALA A 40 -13.00 5.55 -13.67
C ALA A 40 -11.58 5.12 -13.30
N LEU A 41 -11.35 3.90 -12.80
CA LEU A 41 -10.01 3.37 -12.53
C LEU A 41 -9.25 2.95 -13.80
N VAL A 42 -9.98 2.57 -14.84
CA VAL A 42 -9.38 2.09 -16.10
C VAL A 42 -8.53 3.20 -16.73
N GLY A 43 -7.31 2.84 -17.15
CA GLY A 43 -6.36 3.74 -17.77
C GLY A 43 -4.94 3.57 -17.26
N ARG A 44 -4.13 4.61 -17.46
CA ARG A 44 -2.76 4.70 -16.97
C ARG A 44 -2.63 5.84 -15.98
N TRP A 45 -1.86 5.62 -14.92
CA TRP A 45 -1.68 6.54 -13.81
C TRP A 45 -0.20 6.63 -13.47
N ASN A 46 0.37 7.84 -13.51
CA ASN A 46 1.78 8.09 -13.20
C ASN A 46 1.89 8.62 -11.77
N SER A 47 2.80 8.07 -10.96
CA SER A 47 3.06 8.56 -9.61
C SER A 47 3.42 10.04 -9.64
N LEU A 48 2.80 10.81 -8.77
CA LEU A 48 3.28 12.14 -8.42
C LEU A 48 4.35 11.93 -7.34
N GLU A 49 5.59 12.31 -7.64
CA GLU A 49 6.67 12.26 -6.66
C GLU A 49 6.25 13.05 -5.42
N ASP A 50 6.54 12.49 -4.24
CA ASP A 50 6.47 13.24 -3.00
C ASP A 50 7.78 14.04 -2.91
N ASP A 51 7.68 15.37 -2.93
CA ASP A 51 8.76 16.36 -3.14
C ASP A 51 9.93 16.32 -2.12
N GLY A 52 10.07 15.26 -1.32
CA GLY A 52 10.97 15.17 -0.16
C GLY A 52 12.00 14.03 -0.15
N GLN A 53 11.96 13.06 -1.08
CA GLN A 53 12.92 11.93 -1.09
C GLN A 53 13.89 12.02 -2.27
N ALA A 54 14.90 12.90 -2.14
CA ALA A 54 16.03 12.97 -3.04
C ALA A 54 16.93 11.73 -2.90
N GLY A 55 16.67 10.70 -3.71
CA GLY A 55 17.52 9.51 -3.79
C GLY A 55 16.91 8.44 -4.69
N ALA A 56 17.12 8.59 -6.01
CA ALA A 56 16.62 7.70 -7.07
C ALA A 56 15.09 7.64 -7.18
N ALA A 57 14.48 8.71 -7.71
CA ALA A 57 13.06 8.76 -8.01
C ALA A 57 12.68 7.69 -9.06
N SER A 58 12.14 6.57 -8.60
CA SER A 58 11.53 5.59 -9.49
C SER A 58 10.14 6.08 -9.89
N GLU A 59 9.96 6.47 -11.15
CA GLU A 59 8.61 6.75 -11.69
C GLU A 59 7.82 5.43 -11.67
N ILE A 60 6.72 5.40 -10.90
CA ILE A 60 5.78 4.27 -10.85
C ILE A 60 4.62 4.60 -11.77
N ARG A 61 4.34 3.72 -12.73
CA ARG A 61 3.15 3.79 -13.57
C ARG A 61 2.25 2.61 -13.30
N LEU A 62 0.99 2.89 -12.98
CA LEU A 62 -0.07 1.90 -12.88
C LEU A 62 -0.81 1.85 -14.22
N ARG A 63 -1.13 0.66 -14.69
CA ARG A 63 -2.05 0.44 -15.82
C ARG A 63 -3.13 -0.53 -15.38
N ILE A 64 -4.38 -0.06 -15.41
CA ILE A 64 -5.56 -0.84 -15.05
C ILE A 64 -6.42 -0.99 -16.29
N ASP A 65 -6.75 -2.21 -16.68
CA ASP A 65 -7.64 -2.47 -17.81
C ASP A 65 -9.09 -2.72 -17.40
N ALA A 66 -9.99 -2.83 -18.39
CA ALA A 66 -11.42 -3.04 -18.17
C ALA A 66 -11.75 -4.41 -17.53
N SER A 67 -10.80 -5.35 -17.51
CA SER A 67 -10.92 -6.64 -16.83
C SER A 67 -10.40 -6.61 -15.39
N CYS A 68 -10.06 -5.42 -14.88
CA CYS A 68 -9.48 -5.23 -13.56
C CYS A 68 -8.14 -5.95 -13.39
N LEU A 69 -7.33 -5.98 -14.45
CA LEU A 69 -5.92 -6.35 -14.36
C LEU A 69 -5.08 -5.09 -14.14
N LEU A 70 -4.29 -5.12 -13.06
CA LEU A 70 -3.29 -4.12 -12.73
C LEU A 70 -1.92 -4.60 -13.20
N VAL A 71 -1.24 -3.74 -13.94
CA VAL A 71 0.17 -3.87 -14.29
C VAL A 71 0.88 -2.65 -13.73
N VAL A 72 2.05 -2.87 -13.14
CA VAL A 72 2.91 -1.80 -12.66
C VAL A 72 4.21 -1.80 -13.44
N ASP A 73 4.57 -0.63 -13.94
CA ASP A 73 5.83 -0.36 -14.61
C ASP A 73 6.64 0.56 -13.72
N MET A 74 7.82 0.10 -13.30
CA MET A 74 8.78 0.91 -12.54
C MET A 74 9.94 1.30 -13.44
N ARG A 75 10.20 2.61 -13.56
CA ARG A 75 11.39 3.12 -14.24
C ARG A 75 12.48 3.40 -13.21
N SER A 76 13.39 2.45 -13.02
CA SER A 76 14.64 2.64 -12.26
C SER A 76 15.79 1.95 -12.99
N GLU A 77 16.75 2.70 -13.56
CA GLU A 77 17.96 2.21 -14.28
C GLU A 77 17.76 0.97 -15.19
N GLY A 78 16.55 0.81 -15.73
CA GLY A 78 16.06 -0.39 -16.40
C GLY A 78 14.55 -0.52 -16.16
N SER A 79 13.75 -0.51 -17.22
CA SER A 79 12.29 -0.70 -17.08
C SER A 79 12.02 -2.10 -16.53
N ARG A 80 11.57 -2.20 -15.27
CA ARG A 80 11.09 -3.46 -14.72
C ARG A 80 9.57 -3.48 -14.82
N ARG A 81 9.07 -4.24 -15.79
CA ARG A 81 7.66 -4.61 -15.85
C ARG A 81 7.42 -5.79 -14.93
N ILE A 82 6.32 -5.75 -14.21
CA ILE A 82 5.90 -6.82 -13.30
C ILE A 82 4.78 -7.60 -13.99
N ASP A 83 4.67 -8.87 -13.63
CA ASP A 83 3.49 -9.66 -13.99
C ASP A 83 2.22 -8.93 -13.56
N GLU A 84 1.15 -9.11 -14.32
CA GLU A 84 -0.15 -8.53 -13.98
C GLU A 84 -0.76 -9.21 -12.74
N THR A 85 -1.58 -8.46 -12.01
CA THR A 85 -2.42 -8.99 -10.93
C THR A 85 -3.86 -8.59 -11.13
N ARG A 86 -4.79 -9.44 -10.69
CA ARG A 86 -6.20 -9.07 -10.67
C ARG A 86 -6.49 -8.25 -9.43
N ILE A 87 -7.08 -7.09 -9.63
CA ILE A 87 -7.66 -6.29 -8.54
C ILE A 87 -9.15 -6.65 -8.41
N SER A 88 -9.60 -6.73 -7.17
CA SER A 88 -11.02 -6.77 -6.82
C SER A 88 -11.37 -5.45 -6.16
N ILE A 89 -12.57 -4.94 -6.41
CA ILE A 89 -13.03 -3.65 -5.89
C ILE A 89 -14.34 -3.82 -5.14
N ALA A 90 -14.58 -2.96 -4.16
CA ALA A 90 -15.88 -2.84 -3.51
C ALA A 90 -16.06 -1.46 -2.88
N ARG A 91 -17.31 -1.08 -2.65
CA ARG A 91 -17.68 0.08 -1.85
C ARG A 91 -18.28 -0.32 -0.51
N HIS A 92 -17.93 0.42 0.52
CA HIS A 92 -18.51 0.29 1.86
C HIS A 92 -18.58 1.67 2.51
N GLU A 93 -19.75 2.03 3.03
CA GLU A 93 -20.01 3.34 3.67
C GLU A 93 -19.57 4.56 2.83
N GLY A 94 -19.78 4.50 1.52
CA GLY A 94 -19.42 5.58 0.59
C GLY A 94 -17.93 5.70 0.26
N LEU A 95 -17.09 4.82 0.81
CA LEU A 95 -15.66 4.72 0.49
C LEU A 95 -15.41 3.57 -0.47
N ALA A 96 -14.39 3.72 -1.32
CA ALA A 96 -14.00 2.71 -2.29
C ALA A 96 -12.72 2.00 -1.88
N TYR A 97 -12.71 0.68 -2.04
CA TYR A 97 -11.63 -0.21 -1.64
C TYR A 97 -11.21 -1.06 -2.83
N ALA A 98 -9.95 -1.47 -2.83
CA ALA A 98 -9.43 -2.46 -3.76
C ALA A 98 -8.50 -3.42 -3.02
N TRP A 99 -8.44 -4.66 -3.50
CA TRP A 99 -7.49 -5.64 -3.00
C TRP A 99 -6.97 -6.54 -4.11
N PHE A 100 -5.79 -7.10 -3.87
CA PHE A 100 -5.06 -7.98 -4.77
C PHE A 100 -4.19 -8.95 -3.97
N ASP A 101 -3.61 -9.96 -4.64
CA ASP A 101 -2.72 -10.94 -4.03
C ASP A 101 -1.61 -10.28 -3.20
N ALA A 102 -1.49 -10.64 -1.91
CA ALA A 102 -0.56 -9.99 -1.00
C ALA A 102 0.91 -10.27 -1.31
N ASN A 103 1.21 -11.37 -2.00
CA ASN A 103 2.57 -11.71 -2.40
C ASN A 103 2.97 -11.05 -3.73
N TRP A 104 2.03 -10.54 -4.51
CA TRP A 104 2.29 -9.86 -5.77
C TRP A 104 3.23 -8.65 -5.64
N PRO A 105 2.99 -7.67 -4.73
CA PRO A 105 3.90 -6.54 -4.59
C PRO A 105 5.25 -6.96 -4.00
N LEU A 106 5.34 -8.04 -3.23
CA LEU A 106 6.62 -8.54 -2.70
C LEU A 106 7.58 -9.03 -3.81
N ARG A 107 7.07 -9.29 -5.02
CA ARG A 107 7.90 -9.60 -6.20
C ARG A 107 8.67 -8.37 -6.70
N LEU A 108 8.25 -7.16 -6.31
CA LEU A 108 8.95 -5.91 -6.57
C LEU A 108 10.27 -5.83 -5.82
N GLY A 109 10.21 -6.13 -4.52
CA GLY A 109 11.35 -6.15 -3.64
C GLY A 109 12.19 -7.41 -3.80
N ARG A 110 13.39 -7.37 -3.23
CA ARG A 110 14.16 -8.58 -2.89
C ARG A 110 13.80 -9.02 -1.47
N GLU A 111 12.52 -9.14 -1.18
CA GLU A 111 12.08 -9.58 0.13
C GLU A 111 12.07 -11.10 0.18
N ASP A 112 12.65 -11.66 1.24
CA ASP A 112 12.60 -13.09 1.53
C ASP A 112 11.28 -13.49 2.21
N TYR A 113 10.56 -12.51 2.77
CA TYR A 113 9.26 -12.73 3.39
C TYR A 113 8.16 -13.04 2.36
N ARG A 114 7.25 -13.94 2.73
CA ARG A 114 6.05 -14.28 1.95
C ARG A 114 4.86 -14.39 2.89
N PHE A 115 3.75 -13.78 2.49
CA PHE A 115 2.46 -14.00 3.14
C PHE A 115 1.93 -15.39 2.80
N PRO A 116 1.07 -15.98 3.65
CA PRO A 116 0.34 -17.20 3.30
C PRO A 116 -0.40 -17.08 1.96
N ALA A 117 -0.51 -18.20 1.25
CA ALA A 117 -1.18 -18.22 -0.05
C ALA A 117 -2.67 -17.90 0.10
N GLY A 118 -3.19 -17.01 -0.75
CA GLY A 118 -4.58 -16.56 -0.72
C GLY A 118 -4.82 -15.29 0.09
N ASP A 119 -3.85 -14.87 0.90
CA ASP A 119 -3.91 -13.58 1.58
C ASP A 119 -3.94 -12.42 0.56
N VAL A 120 -4.62 -11.33 0.94
CA VAL A 120 -4.78 -10.14 0.09
C VAL A 120 -4.23 -8.88 0.77
N MET A 121 -3.71 -7.96 -0.04
CA MET A 121 -3.42 -6.60 0.40
C MET A 121 -4.59 -5.69 0.06
N LEU A 122 -4.97 -4.84 1.01
CA LEU A 122 -6.10 -3.93 0.90
C LEU A 122 -5.60 -2.48 0.77
N VAL A 123 -6.25 -1.73 -0.11
CA VAL A 123 -6.11 -0.28 -0.19
C VAL A 123 -7.48 0.40 -0.21
N ARG A 124 -7.55 1.61 0.33
CA ARG A 124 -8.64 2.54 0.06
C ARG A 124 -8.22 3.43 -1.10
N TRP A 125 -9.15 3.76 -1.99
CA TRP A 125 -8.86 4.64 -3.12
C TRP A 125 -9.94 5.68 -3.34
N ARG A 126 -9.57 6.76 -4.03
CA ARG A 126 -10.50 7.80 -4.49
C ARG A 126 -9.94 8.44 -5.76
N ILE A 127 -10.82 8.82 -6.68
CA ILE A 127 -10.47 9.69 -7.80
C ILE A 127 -10.93 11.11 -7.48
N ASP A 128 -10.03 12.07 -7.63
CA ASP A 128 -10.26 13.51 -7.43
C ASP A 128 -9.78 14.25 -8.69
N GLY A 129 -10.72 14.55 -9.59
CA GLY A 129 -10.40 15.05 -10.93
C GLY A 129 -9.54 14.06 -11.72
N GLU A 130 -8.31 14.48 -12.06
CA GLU A 130 -7.33 13.69 -12.79
C GLU A 130 -6.36 12.92 -11.88
N GLU A 131 -6.58 12.93 -10.56
CA GLU A 131 -5.73 12.28 -9.58
C GLU A 131 -6.39 11.04 -8.97
N LEU A 132 -5.65 9.93 -8.93
CA LEU A 132 -5.94 8.75 -8.15
C LEU A 132 -5.18 8.84 -6.83
N LEU A 133 -5.93 8.82 -5.74
CA LEU A 133 -5.43 8.82 -4.37
C LEU A 133 -5.57 7.40 -3.82
N VAL A 134 -4.49 6.84 -3.29
CA VAL A 134 -4.43 5.46 -2.76
C VAL A 134 -3.87 5.48 -1.34
N TRP A 135 -4.68 5.05 -0.37
CA TRP A 135 -4.25 4.89 1.02
C TRP A 135 -4.02 3.42 1.32
N GLN A 136 -2.79 3.11 1.75
CA GLN A 136 -2.43 1.79 2.26
C GLN A 136 -2.88 1.65 3.73
N VAL A 137 -2.95 0.41 4.21
CA VAL A 137 -3.17 0.15 5.64
C VAL A 137 -1.97 0.63 6.44
N ALA A 138 -2.21 1.31 7.56
CA ALA A 138 -1.18 1.81 8.45
C ALA A 138 -0.71 0.68 9.38
N ASP A 139 0.51 0.20 9.16
CA ASP A 139 0.99 -1.01 9.83
C ASP A 139 1.19 -0.84 11.33
N LYS A 140 1.66 0.32 11.81
CA LYS A 140 1.91 0.53 13.25
C LYS A 140 0.62 0.57 14.07
N PRO A 141 -0.40 1.40 13.74
CA PRO A 141 -1.67 1.38 14.47
C PRO A 141 -2.33 0.00 14.47
N LEU A 142 -2.24 -0.71 13.35
CA LEU A 142 -2.79 -2.06 13.24
C LEU A 142 -2.02 -3.08 14.09
N ALA A 143 -0.69 -3.06 14.09
CA ALA A 143 0.12 -3.93 14.92
C ALA A 143 -0.23 -3.77 16.41
N HIS A 144 -0.42 -2.52 16.86
CA HIS A 144 -0.91 -2.25 18.21
C HIS A 144 -2.29 -2.88 18.45
N ALA A 145 -3.25 -2.68 17.54
CA ALA A 145 -4.58 -3.27 17.67
C ALA A 145 -4.56 -4.82 17.74
N ILE A 146 -3.63 -5.46 17.03
CA ILE A 146 -3.42 -6.92 17.09
C ILE A 146 -2.82 -7.32 18.44
N ILE A 147 -1.74 -6.65 18.87
CA ILE A 147 -1.03 -6.93 20.13
C ILE A 147 -1.94 -6.72 21.34
N ASP A 148 -2.79 -5.69 21.29
CA ASP A 148 -3.74 -5.34 22.35
C ASP A 148 -4.99 -6.25 22.33
N GLY A 149 -5.11 -7.16 21.35
CA GLY A 149 -6.20 -8.13 21.24
C GLY A 149 -7.52 -7.53 20.75
N GLU A 150 -7.49 -6.31 20.20
CA GLU A 150 -8.68 -5.63 19.66
C GLU A 150 -9.07 -6.16 18.28
N VAL A 151 -8.10 -6.69 17.53
CA VAL A 151 -8.29 -7.30 16.22
C VAL A 151 -7.56 -8.64 16.19
N ALA A 152 -8.20 -9.66 15.61
CA ALA A 152 -7.56 -10.95 15.40
C ALA A 152 -6.49 -10.85 14.31
N GLY A 153 -5.27 -11.27 14.64
CA GLY A 153 -4.18 -11.24 13.69
C GLY A 153 -2.86 -11.69 14.29
N GLU A 154 -1.83 -11.59 13.47
CA GLU A 154 -0.45 -11.90 13.80
C GLU A 154 0.43 -10.72 13.39
N THR A 155 1.34 -10.35 14.27
CA THR A 155 2.39 -9.37 13.97
C THR A 155 3.73 -10.08 13.99
N ARG A 156 4.51 -9.92 12.92
CA ARG A 156 5.86 -10.47 12.79
C ARG A 156 6.84 -9.37 12.44
N PHE A 157 7.94 -9.34 13.17
CA PHE A 157 9.09 -8.51 12.83
C PHE A 157 10.17 -9.39 12.19
N ALA A 158 10.55 -9.07 10.95
CA ALA A 158 11.58 -9.78 10.19
C ALA A 158 12.33 -8.80 9.30
N ASP A 159 13.65 -8.94 9.17
CA ASP A 159 14.48 -8.10 8.29
C ASP A 159 14.33 -6.59 8.50
N SER A 160 14.17 -6.18 9.77
CA SER A 160 13.89 -4.78 10.18
C SER A 160 12.53 -4.24 9.71
N THR A 161 11.66 -5.13 9.25
CA THR A 161 10.34 -4.84 8.72
C THR A 161 9.25 -5.43 9.60
N LEU A 162 8.16 -4.68 9.74
CA LEU A 162 6.95 -5.11 10.42
C LEU A 162 5.95 -5.64 9.40
N PHE A 163 5.55 -6.90 9.57
CA PHE A 163 4.52 -7.57 8.80
C PHE A 163 3.32 -7.85 9.68
N ASN A 164 2.15 -7.42 9.26
CA ASN A 164 0.89 -7.73 9.93
C ASN A 164 0.05 -8.63 9.05
N ARG A 165 -0.64 -9.58 9.68
CA ARG A 165 -1.63 -10.42 9.02
C ARG A 165 -2.89 -10.40 9.85
N LEU A 166 -3.99 -9.89 9.30
CA LEU A 166 -5.29 -10.07 9.93
C LEU A 166 -5.83 -11.46 9.63
N THR A 167 -6.33 -12.12 10.66
CA THR A 167 -6.84 -13.49 10.59
C THR A 167 -8.31 -13.56 11.01
N GLY A 168 -8.97 -14.64 10.62
CA GLY A 168 -10.37 -14.90 10.99
C GLY A 168 -11.39 -14.49 9.93
N GLU A 169 -12.61 -14.16 10.37
CA GLU A 169 -13.72 -13.84 9.47
C GLU A 169 -13.62 -12.44 8.88
N ALA A 170 -14.18 -12.28 7.67
CA ALA A 170 -14.28 -10.97 7.02
C ALA A 170 -15.09 -10.01 7.91
N ASN A 171 -14.49 -8.88 8.26
CA ASN A 171 -15.09 -7.87 9.12
C ASN A 171 -15.09 -6.49 8.42
N PRO A 172 -16.21 -6.11 7.76
CA PRO A 172 -16.34 -4.79 7.13
C PRO A 172 -16.19 -3.62 8.12
N ASP A 173 -16.61 -3.77 9.37
CA ASP A 173 -16.62 -2.69 10.37
C ASP A 173 -15.19 -2.20 10.69
N LEU A 174 -14.20 -3.06 10.50
CA LEU A 174 -12.79 -2.70 10.64
C LEU A 174 -12.40 -1.56 9.68
N LEU A 175 -13.02 -1.47 8.50
CA LEU A 175 -12.72 -0.46 7.49
C LEU A 175 -12.99 0.97 7.97
N GLY A 176 -13.94 1.13 8.90
CA GLY A 176 -14.27 2.41 9.53
C GLY A 176 -13.36 2.79 10.70
N ARG A 177 -12.45 1.91 11.13
CA ARG A 177 -11.58 2.14 12.28
C ARG A 177 -10.63 3.31 12.02
N SER A 178 -10.63 4.27 12.95
CA SER A 178 -9.70 5.40 12.90
C SER A 178 -8.25 4.92 12.93
N GLY A 179 -7.43 5.44 12.02
CA GLY A 179 -6.03 5.07 11.89
C GLY A 179 -5.77 3.72 11.22
N LEU A 180 -6.79 3.02 10.69
CA LEU A 180 -6.55 1.80 9.90
C LEU A 180 -5.77 2.11 8.62
N PHE A 181 -6.09 3.20 7.92
CA PHE A 181 -5.39 3.62 6.72
C PHE A 181 -4.38 4.72 7.04
N ALA A 182 -3.31 4.79 6.24
CA ALA A 182 -2.33 5.86 6.32
C ALA A 182 -3.02 7.25 6.25
N ALA A 183 -2.41 8.24 6.88
CA ALA A 183 -2.95 9.61 6.86
C ALA A 183 -2.85 10.21 5.44
N GLU A 184 -1.69 10.07 4.81
CA GLU A 184 -1.42 10.58 3.48
C GLU A 184 -1.57 9.49 2.41
N PRO A 185 -2.24 9.79 1.28
CA PRO A 185 -2.32 8.87 0.15
C PRO A 185 -1.05 8.92 -0.70
N GLY A 186 -0.72 7.80 -1.34
CA GLY A 186 0.01 7.82 -2.59
C GLY A 186 -0.84 8.48 -3.68
N ARG A 187 -0.23 9.34 -4.48
CA ARG A 187 -0.92 10.13 -5.51
C ARG A 187 -0.44 9.75 -6.89
N PHE A 188 -1.37 9.61 -7.82
CA PHE A 188 -1.08 9.34 -9.21
C PHE A 188 -1.91 10.27 -10.10
N ARG A 189 -1.32 10.76 -11.18
CA ARG A 189 -2.04 11.54 -12.20
C ARG A 189 -2.34 10.69 -13.41
N ARG A 190 -3.54 10.85 -13.96
CA ARG A 190 -3.94 10.17 -15.19
C ARG A 190 -3.00 10.56 -16.33
N ASP A 191 -2.57 9.58 -17.11
CA ASP A 191 -1.84 9.78 -18.35
C ASP A 191 -2.82 9.98 -19.52
N PRO A 192 -2.92 11.20 -20.08
CA PRO A 192 -3.88 11.51 -21.14
C PRO A 192 -3.54 10.84 -22.48
N GLU A 193 -2.30 10.36 -22.68
CA GLU A 193 -1.87 9.71 -23.91
C GLU A 193 -2.33 8.25 -24.01
N ALA A 194 -2.90 7.70 -22.93
CA ALA A 194 -3.39 6.32 -22.86
C ALA A 194 -4.83 6.13 -23.37
N SER A 195 -5.53 7.21 -23.71
CA SER A 195 -6.94 7.19 -24.14
C SER A 195 -7.12 7.25 -25.67
N ARG A 196 -6.03 7.14 -26.45
CA ARG A 196 -6.06 7.09 -27.93
C ARG A 196 -5.89 5.67 -28.47
#